data_AF-A0A2D9B560-F1
#
_entry.id   AF-A0A2D9B560-F1
#
_cell.length_a   1.000
_cell.length_b   1.000
_cell.length_c   1.000
_cell.angle_alpha   90.00
_cell.angle_beta   90.00
_cell.angle_gamma   90.00
#
_symmetry.space_group_name_H-M   'P 1'
#
loop_
_entity.id
_entity.type
_entity.pdbx_description
1 polymer ?
#
loop_
_entity_poly.entity_id
_entity_poly.type
_entity_poly.pdbx_seq_one_letter_code
_entity_poly.pdbx_strand_id
1 'polypeptide(L)' 'MKRIFTGPSLEAKRLCAELMEIGIRPVERSDHNSSVMGGFTASIPDQVMLFITEEQFEKAAPIINAFMQEQQG' A
#
# COMPACT_ATOMS: atom_id res chain seq x y z
N MET A 1 -6.79 -3.26 12.39
CA MET A 1 -6.27 -2.82 11.07
C MET A 1 -6.04 -4.05 10.22
N LYS A 2 -6.43 -4.01 8.95
CA LYS A 2 -6.35 -5.14 8.01
C LYS A 2 -5.34 -4.83 6.92
N ARG A 3 -4.43 -5.78 6.67
CA ARG A 3 -3.45 -5.68 5.60
C ARG A 3 -4.13 -5.95 4.26
N ILE A 4 -3.89 -5.09 3.28
CA ILE A 4 -4.53 -5.17 1.96
C ILE A 4 -3.54 -5.39 0.81
N PHE A 5 -2.28 -5.04 1.03
CA PHE A 5 -1.25 -5.12 0.01
C PHE A 5 0.11 -5.37 0.66
N THR A 6 1.00 -6.05 -0.05
CA THR A 6 2.41 -6.22 0.30
C THR A 6 3.20 -6.30 -0.99
N GLY A 7 4.12 -5.36 -1.19
CA GLY A 7 4.87 -5.29 -2.44
C GLY A 7 5.81 -4.09 -2.50
N PRO A 8 6.35 -3.79 -3.68
CA PRO A 8 7.23 -2.64 -3.87
C PRO A 8 6.55 -1.32 -3.50
N SER A 9 7.32 -0.37 -2.98
CA SER A 9 6.80 0.95 -2.59
C SER A 9 6.13 1.69 -3.74
N LEU A 10 6.55 1.46 -4.99
CA LEU A 10 5.93 2.04 -6.18
C LEU A 10 4.48 1.56 -6.36
N GLU A 11 4.26 0.26 -6.26
CA GLU A 11 2.94 -0.35 -6.41
C GLU A 11 2.01 0.03 -5.27
N ALA A 12 2.54 0.04 -4.05
CA ALA A 12 1.81 0.51 -2.88
C ALA A 12 1.40 1.98 -3.03
N LYS A 13 2.27 2.86 -3.54
CA LYS A 13 1.90 4.25 -3.80
C LYS A 13 0.80 4.39 -4.84
N ARG A 14 0.83 3.57 -5.90
CA ARG A 14 -0.25 3.52 -6.90
C ARG A 14 -1.59 3.13 -6.25
N LEU A 15 -1.63 1.98 -5.56
CA LEU A 15 -2.85 1.53 -4.88
C LEU A 15 -3.33 2.53 -3.81
N CYS A 16 -2.38 3.16 -3.11
CA CYS A 16 -2.69 4.18 -2.10
C CYS A 16 -3.36 5.41 -2.73
N ALA A 17 -2.90 5.86 -3.90
CA ALA A 17 -3.53 6.96 -4.63
C ALA A 17 -4.98 6.62 -5.02
N GLU A 18 -5.23 5.44 -5.59
CA GLU A 18 -6.59 5.00 -5.97
C GLU A 18 -7.53 4.93 -4.76
N LEU A 19 -7.03 4.43 -3.63
CA LEU A 19 -7.79 4.40 -2.38
C LEU A 19 -8.07 5.82 -1.85
N MET A 20 -7.14 6.76 -1.99
CA MET A 20 -7.36 8.15 -1.58
C MET A 20 -8.42 8.87 -2.42
N GLU A 21 -8.57 8.53 -3.71
CA GLU A 21 -9.62 9.11 -4.56
C GLU A 21 -11.04 8.81 -4.05
N ILE A 22 -11.24 7.67 -3.42
CA ILE A 22 -12.52 7.30 -2.78
C ILE A 22 -12.60 7.68 -1.29
N GLY A 23 -11.63 8.44 -0.80
CA GLY A 23 -11.58 8.93 0.58
C GLY A 23 -11.00 7.94 1.60
N ILE A 24 -10.36 6.86 1.15
CA ILE A 24 -9.69 5.88 2.01
C ILE A 24 -8.22 6.27 2.15
N ARG A 25 -7.70 6.27 3.38
CA ARG A 25 -6.29 6.60 3.65
C ARG A 25 -5.56 5.39 4.21
N PRO A 26 -4.88 4.61 3.35
CA PRO A 26 -4.05 3.50 3.80
C PRO A 26 -2.86 3.97 4.63
N VAL A 27 -2.49 3.15 5.60
CA VAL A 27 -1.29 3.30 6.40
C VAL A 27 -0.19 2.45 5.76
N GLU A 28 0.82 3.10 5.19
CA GLU A 28 2.06 2.48 4.72
C GLU A 28 2.90 2.06 5.93
N ARG A 29 3.28 0.78 5.99
CA ARG A 29 4.21 0.21 6.95
C ARG A 29 5.33 -0.49 6.19
N SER A 30 6.55 -0.05 6.42
CA SER A 30 7.78 -0.66 5.92
C SER A 30 8.52 -1.28 7.10
N ASP A 31 9.16 -2.43 6.88
CA ASP A 31 10.01 -3.08 7.88
C ASP A 31 11.26 -2.22 8.23
N HIS A 32 11.65 -1.29 7.36
CA HIS A 32 12.74 -0.35 7.61
C HIS A 32 12.40 0.75 8.63
N ASN A 33 11.12 0.98 8.94
CA ASN A 33 10.68 2.26 9.50
C ASN A 33 10.63 2.28 11.05
N SER A 34 11.72 1.87 11.71
CA SER A 34 12.01 2.26 13.11
C SER A 34 13.24 3.15 13.24
N SER A 35 13.91 3.49 12.15
CA SER A 35 14.96 4.51 12.11
C SER A 35 15.06 5.03 10.68
N VAL A 36 15.69 6.19 10.46
CA VAL A 36 15.87 6.81 9.12
C VAL A 36 14.70 7.71 8.67
N MET A 37 14.41 8.73 9.48
CA MET A 37 14.52 10.09 8.92
C MET A 37 15.96 10.24 8.42
N GLY A 38 16.21 10.26 7.12
CA GLY A 38 17.54 10.58 6.62
C GLY A 38 17.91 9.95 5.29
N GLY A 39 17.69 10.72 4.22
CA GLY A 39 18.60 10.78 3.07
C GLY A 39 18.71 9.52 2.20
N PHE A 40 18.24 9.67 0.96
CA PHE A 40 18.84 9.07 -0.25
C PHE A 40 19.51 7.70 -0.06
N THR A 41 18.74 6.61 -0.21
CA THR A 41 19.34 5.36 -0.69
C THR A 41 18.50 4.79 -1.82
N ALA A 42 19.09 4.84 -3.01
CA ALA A 42 18.66 4.07 -4.16
C ALA A 42 19.32 2.70 -4.03
N SER A 43 18.53 1.65 -3.75
CA SER A 43 18.71 0.27 -4.26
C SER A 43 17.73 -0.73 -3.62
N ILE A 44 16.57 -0.95 -4.26
CA ILE A 44 15.81 -2.23 -4.40
C ILE A 44 15.27 -2.95 -3.14
N PRO A 45 14.18 -3.74 -3.28
CA PRO A 45 12.80 -3.36 -3.05
C PRO A 45 12.45 -3.42 -1.55
N ASP A 46 12.33 -2.27 -0.90
CA ASP A 46 11.71 -2.22 0.41
C ASP A 46 10.23 -2.62 0.26
N GLN A 47 9.92 -3.84 0.66
CA GLN A 47 8.56 -4.38 0.67
C GLN A 47 7.76 -3.56 1.67
N VAL A 48 6.79 -2.81 1.18
CA VAL A 48 5.88 -2.05 2.01
C VAL A 48 4.55 -2.77 2.09
N MET A 49 3.92 -2.63 3.24
CA MET A 49 2.61 -3.16 3.53
C MET A 49 1.62 -2.02 3.68
N LEU A 50 0.46 -2.15 3.05
CA LEU A 50 -0.64 -1.21 3.23
C LEU A 50 -1.67 -1.79 4.19
N PHE A 51 -2.08 -0.97 5.14
CA PHE A 51 -3.10 -1.30 6.13
C PHE A 51 -4.25 -0.30 6.08
N ILE A 52 -5.48 -0.80 6.16
CA ILE A 52 -6.69 0.03 6.30
C ILE A 52 -7.55 -0.48 7.47
N THR A 53 -8.59 0.25 7.84
CA THR A 53 -9.57 -0.25 8.83
C THR A 53 -10.52 -1.26 8.18
N GLU A 54 -11.17 -2.10 9.00
CA GLU A 54 -12.13 -3.09 8.48
C GLU A 54 -13.33 -2.42 7.80
N GLU A 55 -13.80 -1.29 8.32
CA GLU A 55 -14.87 -0.48 7.70
C GLU A 55 -14.47 0.06 6.31
N GLN A 56 -13.19 0.43 6.13
CA GLN A 56 -12.67 0.86 4.84
C GLN A 56 -12.45 -0.32 3.89
N PHE A 57 -12.19 -1.52 4.42
CA PHE A 57 -11.92 -2.70 3.61
C PHE A 57 -13.08 -3.05 2.69
N GLU A 58 -14.33 -2.93 3.17
CA GLU A 58 -15.49 -3.21 2.33
C GLU A 58 -15.58 -2.27 1.11
N LYS A 59 -15.20 -1.00 1.29
CA LYS A 59 -15.19 0.00 0.22
C LYS A 59 -13.96 -0.13 -0.70
N ALA A 60 -12.81 -0.51 -0.12
CA ALA A 60 -11.55 -0.70 -0.83
C ALA A 60 -11.48 -2.02 -1.60
N ALA A 61 -12.23 -3.04 -1.18
CA ALA A 61 -12.22 -4.39 -1.74
C ALA A 61 -12.29 -4.44 -3.28
N PRO A 62 -13.19 -3.72 -3.98
CA PRO A 62 -13.21 -3.74 -5.45
C PRO A 62 -11.93 -3.19 -6.08
N ILE A 63 -11.34 -2.12 -5.54
CA ILE A 63 -10.10 -1.52 -6.03
C ILE A 63 -8.93 -2.46 -5.80
N ILE A 64 -8.81 -3.02 -4.58
CA ILE A 64 -7.75 -3.97 -4.24
C ILE A 64 -7.84 -5.20 -5.14
N ASN A 65 -9.04 -5.72 -5.37
CA ASN A 65 -9.23 -6.90 -6.20
C ASN A 65 -8.91 -6.62 -7.67
N ALA A 66 -9.34 -5.47 -8.21
CA ALA A 66 -8.97 -5.05 -9.57
C ALA A 66 -7.45 -4.93 -9.72
N PHE A 67 -6.80 -4.26 -8.77
CA PHE A 67 -5.34 -4.13 -8.72
C PHE A 67 -4.64 -5.51 -8.72
N MET A 68 -5.12 -6.46 -7.91
CA MET A 68 -4.55 -7.82 -7.84
C MET A 68 -4.75 -8.65 -9.11
N GLN A 69 -5.81 -8.39 -9.88
CA GLN A 69 -6.07 -9.05 -11.16
C GLN A 69 -5.15 -8.50 -12.26
N GLU A 70 -4.92 -7.19 -12.27
CA GLU A 70 -4.01 -6.53 -13.22
C GLU A 70 -2.58 -7.05 -13.14
N GLN A 71 -2.11 -7.40 -11.93
CA GLN A 71 -0.76 -7.94 -11.71
C GLN A 71 -0.56 -9.38 -12.21
N GLN A 72 -1.63 -10.09 -12.57
CA GLN A 72 -1.60 -11.48 -13.05
C GLN A 72 -1.87 -11.60 -14.56
N GLY A 73 -1.96 -10.47 -15.28
CA GLY A 73 -2.22 -10.39 -16.71
C GLY A 73 -0.98 -10.20 -17.57
#